data_AF-A0A2E0J9D3-F1
#
_entry.id   AF-A0A2E0J9D3-F1
#
_cell.length_a   1.000
_cell.length_b   1.000
_cell.length_c   1.000
_cell.angle_alpha   90.00
_cell.angle_beta   90.00
_cell.angle_gamma   90.00
#
_symmetry.space_group_name_H-M   'P 1'
#
loop_
_entity.id
_entity.type
_entity.pdbx_description
1 polymer ?
#
loop_
_entity_poly.entity_id
_entity_poly.type
_entity_poly.pdbx_seq_one_letter_code
_entity_poly.pdbx_strand_id
1 'polypeptide(L)' 'MAKPGVLHKSAGIFDADEMAAMENAIEAVCAELGIRRSDSASRERVAGHVMRSWASGHRLPLNLVQAGLDSAARFEA' A
#
# COMPACT_ATOMS: atom_id res chain seq x y z
N MET A 1 8.41 8.89 -31.55
CA MET A 1 9.31 9.30 -30.45
C MET A 1 9.02 8.41 -29.25
N ALA A 2 10.05 7.78 -28.69
CA ALA A 2 9.94 6.68 -27.74
C ALA A 2 9.17 7.07 -26.46
N LYS A 3 8.25 6.20 -26.03
CA LYS A 3 7.74 6.17 -24.66
C LYS A 3 8.87 5.64 -23.76
N PRO A 4 9.36 6.38 -22.76
CA PRO A 4 10.16 5.74 -21.72
C PRO A 4 9.16 4.94 -20.87
N GLY A 5 9.16 3.61 -20.85
CA GLY A 5 10.33 2.75 -20.76
C GLY A 5 10.76 2.68 -19.30
N VAL A 6 9.89 2.05 -18.47
CA VAL A 6 10.11 1.51 -17.12
C VAL A 6 11.29 2.14 -16.36
N LEU A 7 11.01 3.15 -15.54
CA LEU A 7 11.91 3.45 -14.42
C LEU A 7 11.65 2.38 -13.36
N HIS A 8 12.54 1.39 -13.29
CA HIS A 8 12.71 0.58 -12.09
C HIS A 8 13.16 1.54 -10.98
N LYS A 9 12.20 2.22 -10.34
CA LYS A 9 12.45 3.15 -9.24
C LYS A 9 13.07 2.31 -8.13
N SER A 10 14.36 2.54 -7.87
CA SER A 10 15.11 1.92 -6.79
C SER A 10 14.21 1.86 -5.56
N ALA A 11 14.00 0.64 -5.05
CA ALA A 11 13.03 0.29 -4.02
C ALA A 11 13.21 1.10 -2.72
N GLY A 12 12.70 2.35 -2.68
CA GLY A 12 12.74 3.18 -1.49
C GLY A 12 12.83 4.71 -1.68
N ILE A 13 12.99 5.23 -2.91
CA ILE A 13 12.93 6.70 -3.12
C ILE A 13 11.59 7.08 -3.76
N PHE A 14 10.70 7.61 -2.93
CA PHE A 14 9.41 8.15 -3.32
C PHE A 14 9.48 9.68 -3.35
N ASP A 15 8.89 10.29 -4.37
CA ASP A 15 8.71 11.73 -4.39
C ASP A 15 7.49 12.15 -3.54
N ALA A 16 7.31 13.46 -3.34
CA ALA A 16 6.25 13.98 -2.48
C ALA A 16 4.84 13.62 -2.97
N ASP A 17 4.64 13.52 -4.29
CA ASP A 17 3.35 13.13 -4.88
C ASP A 17 3.08 11.64 -4.62
N GLU A 18 4.10 10.80 -4.81
CA GLU A 18 4.00 9.38 -4.47
C GLU A 18 3.77 9.15 -2.97
N MET A 19 4.40 9.94 -2.11
CA MET A 19 4.14 9.88 -0.66
C MET A 19 2.69 10.23 -0.34
N ALA A 20 2.17 11.33 -0.90
CA ALA A 20 0.78 11.73 -0.68
C ALA A 20 -0.21 10.68 -1.20
N ALA A 21 0.09 10.05 -2.35
CA ALA A 21 -0.71 8.97 -2.91
C ALA A 21 -0.70 7.72 -2.02
N MET A 22 0.46 7.34 -1.47
CA MET A 22 0.58 6.22 -0.53
C MET A 22 -0.19 6.49 0.76
N GLU A 23 -0.08 7.69 1.33
CA GLU A 23 -0.85 8.07 2.53
C GLU A 23 -2.35 7.98 2.30
N ASN A 24 -2.85 8.46 1.15
CA ASN A 24 -4.25 8.34 0.78
C ASN A 24 -4.70 6.87 0.67
N ALA A 25 -3.87 6.02 0.06
CA ALA A 25 -4.16 4.60 -0.07
C ALA A 25 -4.18 3.90 1.30
N ILE A 26 -3.26 4.24 2.20
CA ILE A 26 -3.23 3.71 3.57
C ILE A 26 -4.51 4.10 4.32
N GLU A 27 -4.93 5.36 4.22
CA GLU A 27 -6.16 5.83 4.85
C GLU A 27 -7.40 5.12 4.31
N ALA A 28 -7.50 4.98 2.99
CA ALA A 28 -8.61 4.26 2.36
C ALA A 28 -8.67 2.81 2.85
N VAL A 29 -7.55 2.07 2.82
CA VAL A 29 -7.50 0.68 3.29
C VAL A 29 -7.84 0.57 4.78
N CYS A 30 -7.34 1.48 5.62
CA CYS A 30 -7.69 1.48 7.04
C CYS A 30 -9.19 1.72 7.27
N ALA A 31 -9.80 2.64 6.51
CA ALA A 31 -11.23 2.91 6.60
C ALA A 31 -12.07 1.69 6.17
N GLU A 32 -11.72 1.06 5.06
CA GLU A 32 -12.40 -0.15 4.56
C GLU A 32 -12.30 -1.34 5.52
N LEU A 33 -11.14 -1.50 6.18
CA LEU A 33 -10.91 -2.56 7.18
C LEU A 33 -11.46 -2.21 8.57
N GLY A 34 -12.05 -1.03 8.76
CA GLY A 34 -12.54 -0.56 10.06
C GLY A 34 -11.44 -0.30 11.09
N ILE A 35 -10.19 -0.12 10.64
CA ILE A 35 -9.03 0.15 11.50
C ILE A 35 -9.10 1.61 11.97
N ARG A 36 -9.27 1.78 13.29
CA ARG A 36 -9.32 3.10 13.92
C ARG A 36 -7.97 3.80 13.85
N ARG A 37 -7.97 5.14 13.79
CA ARG A 37 -6.75 5.96 13.85
C ARG A 37 -5.91 5.74 15.10
N SER A 38 -6.53 5.32 16.21
CA SER A 38 -5.85 4.98 17.47
C SER A 38 -5.10 3.65 17.44
N ASP A 39 -5.41 2.76 16.48
CA ASP A 39 -4.74 1.47 16.32
C ASP A 39 -3.48 1.65 15.46
N SER A 40 -2.43 2.21 16.09
CA SER A 40 -1.16 2.49 15.43
C SER A 40 -0.50 1.22 14.87
N ALA A 41 -0.62 0.09 15.58
CA ALA A 41 -0.01 -1.18 15.18
C ALA A 41 -0.64 -1.73 13.89
N SER A 42 -1.96 -1.74 13.78
CA SER A 42 -2.63 -2.19 12.55
C SER A 42 -2.36 -1.24 11.39
N ARG A 43 -2.33 0.07 11.65
CA ARG A 43 -2.04 1.08 10.62
C ARG A 43 -0.60 1.00 10.10
N GLU A 44 0.36 0.72 10.98
CA GLU A 44 1.75 0.48 10.58
C GLU A 44 1.87 -0.76 9.68
N ARG A 45 1.14 -1.85 9.99
CA ARG A 45 1.11 -3.04 9.13
C ARG A 45 0.55 -2.75 7.75
N VAL A 46 -0.55 -2.00 7.68
CA VAL A 46 -1.14 -1.55 6.40
C VAL A 46 -0.14 -0.69 5.64
N ALA A 47 0.48 0.29 6.29
CA ALA A 47 1.48 1.16 5.68
C ALA A 47 2.66 0.36 5.10
N GLY A 48 3.22 -0.56 5.86
CA GLY A 48 4.29 -1.44 5.39
C GLY A 48 3.87 -2.30 4.20
N HIS A 49 2.61 -2.76 4.16
CA HIS A 49 2.09 -3.51 3.03
C HIS A 49 1.97 -2.62 1.77
N VAL A 50 1.32 -1.45 1.90
CA VAL A 50 1.13 -0.49 0.82
C VAL A 50 2.47 -0.08 0.21
N MET A 51 3.46 0.25 1.04
CA MET A 51 4.81 0.63 0.57
C MET A 51 5.49 -0.51 -0.21
N ARG A 52 5.38 -1.77 0.25
CA ARG A 52 5.93 -2.92 -0.47
C ARG A 52 5.25 -3.15 -1.82
N SER A 53 3.93 -3.04 -1.88
CA SER A 53 3.17 -3.13 -3.14
C SER A 53 3.52 -1.99 -4.10
N TRP A 54 3.73 -0.78 -3.59
CA TRP A 54 4.14 0.37 -4.38
C TRP A 54 5.54 0.17 -4.98
N ALA A 55 6.48 -0.33 -4.16
CA ALA A 55 7.83 -0.66 -4.59
C ALA A 55 7.85 -1.77 -5.65
N SER A 56 6.91 -2.72 -5.62
CA SER A 56 6.76 -3.74 -6.67
C SER A 56 6.01 -3.26 -7.91
N GLY A 57 5.66 -1.97 -8.00
CA GLY A 57 4.97 -1.37 -9.14
C GLY A 57 3.45 -1.57 -9.14
N HIS A 58 2.87 -2.15 -8.08
CA HIS A 58 1.43 -2.35 -7.95
C HIS A 58 0.80 -1.11 -7.29
N ARG A 59 0.50 -0.11 -8.11
CA ARG A 59 0.04 1.23 -7.67
C ARG A 59 -1.47 1.39 -7.51
N LEU A 60 -2.26 0.31 -7.47
CA LEU A 60 -3.73 0.40 -7.52
C LEU A 60 -4.42 -0.14 -6.24
N PRO A 61 -5.43 0.60 -5.72
CA PRO A 61 -6.09 0.29 -4.46
C PRO A 61 -6.99 -0.96 -4.48
N LEU A 62 -7.29 -1.54 -5.66
CA LEU A 62 -8.15 -2.73 -5.76
C LEU A 62 -7.45 -4.05 -5.41
N ASN A 63 -6.11 -4.09 -5.45
CA ASN A 63 -5.36 -5.29 -5.08
C ASN A 63 -4.96 -5.32 -3.59
N LEU A 64 -5.15 -4.21 -2.86
CA LEU A 64 -4.88 -4.11 -1.42
C LEU A 64 -5.99 -4.76 -0.59
N VAL A 65 -7.24 -4.75 -1.08
CA VAL A 65 -8.34 -5.54 -0.49
C VAL A 65 -7.98 -7.03 -0.52
N GLN A 66 -7.46 -7.53 -1.64
CA GLN A 66 -6.99 -8.93 -1.70
C GLN A 66 -5.83 -9.19 -0.74
N ALA A 67 -4.89 -8.27 -0.57
CA ALA A 67 -3.77 -8.48 0.32
C ALA A 67 -4.14 -8.35 1.82
N GLY A 68 -5.10 -7.50 2.15
CA GLY A 68 -5.74 -7.44 3.45
C GLY A 68 -6.52 -8.72 3.77
N LEU A 69 -7.26 -9.26 2.79
CA LEU A 69 -7.96 -10.54 2.90
C LEU A 69 -7.01 -11.73 3.01
N ASP A 70 -5.92 -11.77 2.23
CA ASP A 70 -4.91 -12.85 2.28
C ASP A 70 -4.16 -12.86 3.62
N SER A 71 -3.86 -11.67 4.15
CA SER A 71 -3.25 -11.54 5.48
C SER A 71 -4.21 -11.92 6.60
N ALA A 72 -5.52 -11.61 6.48
CA ALA A 72 -6.54 -12.01 7.45
C ALA A 72 -6.83 -13.52 7.41
N ALA A 73 -6.86 -14.12 6.21
CA ALA A 73 -7.04 -15.56 6.05
C ALA A 73 -5.90 -16.39 6.66
N ARG A 74 -4.69 -15.82 6.74
CA ARG A 74 -3.53 -16.48 7.38
C ARG A 74 -3.57 -16.48 8.92
N PHE A 75 -4.46 -15.71 9.55
CA PHE A 75 -4.68 -15.76 11.00
C PHE A 75 -5.74 -16.77 11.42
N GLU A 76 -6.40 -17.44 10.47
CA GLU A 76 -7.44 -18.47 10.69
C GLU A 76 -6.98 -19.84 10.11
N ALA A 77 -5.79 -20.32 10.50
CA ALA A 77 -5.30 -21.66 10.18
C ALA A 77 -4.44 -22.25 11.31
#